data_AF-A0A1G7X8L5-F1
#
_entry.id   AF-A0A1G7X8L5-F1
#
_cell.length_a   1.000
_cell.length_b   1.000
_cell.length_c   1.000
_cell.angle_alpha   90.00
_cell.angle_beta   90.00
_cell.angle_gamma   90.00
#
_symmetry.space_group_name_H-M   'P 1'
#
loop_
_entity.id
_entity.type
_entity.pdbx_description
1 polymer ?
#
loop_
_entity_poly.entity_id
_entity_poly.type
_entity_poly.pdbx_seq_one_letter_code
_entity_poly.pdbx_strand_id
1 'polypeptide(L)'
;MPEGWHLTEEPDFTPDAPTEDQRALTAFRADLVKAYRLALDEGDEVGAEEVREEVAEVDAELRQLGVRGSLPSLEPRIKAVRKRSTRRRQDAPNLPRRPVSKRTVGRVFGGKYQPSTFLTLTLDSYGRVHSDGTPVDPTRYDYRRAARDAVHFAALLDRFVQNLRRCVGWDVQYFSTVEPQRRLAPHWHAAIRGSISRAELRAVAEATYHQVWWPAHDEIKYSGDNLPVWDVHAKGFVDPHTRTALPTWEEALDEVERPAHVARFGTQVHSKGILGGTEEAGRHIGYLTKYLTKSINECFEATTTRQEEHSERLCAELAVTPCSPQCPVWLLYGVQPRGARVSTVPGKCKGKAHKRTTLGVAGRRVLVSRKWSGKSLADHKHDRKTFVRQLLADVGIKPEDEPKRLVWNNVQPGDPNVPPRAHLLLSAVAERRRWKAEYTAALLAASGPPESSATHLAA
;
A
#
# COMPACT_ATOMS: atom_id res chain seq x y z
N MET A 1 0.89 -11.08 12.97
CA MET A 1 0.74 -11.84 11.70
C MET A 1 0.36 -13.30 11.96
N PRO A 2 1.11 -14.11 12.74
CA PRO A 2 0.79 -15.53 12.99
C PRO A 2 -0.60 -15.74 13.58
N GLU A 3 -0.97 -14.88 14.52
CA GLU A 3 -2.24 -14.90 15.25
C GLU A 3 -3.48 -14.87 14.35
N GLY A 4 -3.38 -14.38 13.11
CA GLY A 4 -4.55 -14.19 12.24
C GLY A 4 -4.80 -15.29 11.20
N TRP A 5 -3.81 -16.12 10.87
CA TRP A 5 -3.89 -17.00 9.69
C TRP A 5 -4.75 -18.24 9.92
N HIS A 6 -4.66 -18.83 11.11
CA HIS A 6 -5.34 -20.05 11.47
C HIS A 6 -6.34 -19.82 12.61
N LEU A 7 -6.92 -18.61 12.69
CA LEU A 7 -7.99 -18.34 13.67
C LEU A 7 -9.15 -19.30 13.43
N THR A 8 -9.55 -19.94 14.52
CA THR A 8 -10.66 -20.88 14.58
C THR A 8 -11.99 -20.19 14.87
N GLU A 9 -11.91 -19.00 15.48
CA GLU A 9 -13.05 -18.20 15.92
C GLU A 9 -13.09 -16.85 15.20
N GLU A 10 -14.30 -16.31 15.04
CA GLU A 10 -14.49 -14.96 14.50
C GLU A 10 -13.84 -13.95 15.44
N PRO A 11 -12.95 -13.08 14.94
CA PRO A 11 -12.39 -12.04 15.79
C PRO A 11 -13.49 -11.09 16.25
N ASP A 12 -13.44 -10.67 17.50
CA ASP A 12 -14.35 -9.65 18.01
C ASP A 12 -13.99 -8.28 17.42
N PHE A 13 -14.99 -7.64 16.83
CA PHE A 13 -14.91 -6.29 16.27
C PHE A 13 -15.91 -5.35 16.90
N THR A 14 -16.56 -5.75 18.00
CA THR A 14 -17.53 -4.95 18.72
C THR A 14 -16.81 -3.68 19.18
N PRO A 15 -17.21 -2.50 18.69
CA PRO A 15 -16.63 -1.25 19.18
C PRO A 15 -16.99 -1.09 20.65
N ASP A 16 -16.06 -0.53 21.42
CA ASP A 16 -16.38 -0.06 22.76
C ASP A 16 -17.54 0.95 22.69
N ALA A 17 -18.40 0.94 23.70
CA ALA A 17 -19.44 1.96 23.80
C ALA A 17 -18.79 3.35 23.85
N PRO A 18 -19.34 4.36 23.14
CA PRO A 18 -18.73 5.67 23.12
C PRO A 18 -18.72 6.25 24.54
N THR A 19 -17.62 6.92 24.90
CA THR A 19 -17.53 7.63 26.18
C THR A 19 -18.42 8.86 26.19
N GLU A 20 -18.68 9.45 27.36
CA GLU A 20 -19.43 10.70 27.46
C GLU A 20 -18.75 11.83 26.70
N ASP A 21 -17.42 11.97 26.84
CA ASP A 21 -16.62 12.97 26.12
C ASP A 21 -16.70 12.80 24.60
N GLN A 22 -16.63 11.58 24.10
CA GLN A 22 -16.77 11.30 22.67
C GLN A 22 -18.15 11.70 22.15
N ARG A 23 -19.22 11.46 22.93
CA ARG A 23 -20.58 11.88 22.58
C ARG A 23 -20.70 13.40 22.59
N ALA A 24 -20.18 14.06 23.62
CA ALA A 24 -20.23 15.51 23.77
C ALA A 24 -19.50 16.23 22.62
N LEU A 25 -18.25 15.83 22.33
CA LEU A 25 -17.48 16.42 21.23
C LEU A 25 -18.09 16.12 19.86
N THR A 26 -18.71 14.96 19.67
CA THR A 26 -19.40 14.64 18.41
C THR A 26 -20.65 15.54 18.23
N ALA A 27 -21.39 15.79 19.29
CA ALA A 27 -22.53 16.71 19.27
C ALA A 27 -22.06 18.15 19.01
N PHE A 28 -21.02 18.60 19.73
CA PHE A 28 -20.43 19.92 19.54
C PHE A 28 -19.94 20.13 18.10
N ARG A 29 -19.22 19.15 17.55
CA ARG A 29 -18.82 19.16 16.14
C ARG A 29 -20.01 19.29 15.20
N ALA A 30 -21.13 18.62 15.48
CA ALA A 30 -22.32 18.72 14.64
C ALA A 30 -22.94 20.13 14.68
N ASP A 31 -22.85 20.82 15.81
CA ASP A 31 -23.28 22.21 15.94
C ASP A 31 -22.33 23.18 15.21
N LEU A 32 -21.01 22.96 15.30
CA LEU A 32 -20.04 23.71 14.48
C LEU A 32 -20.28 23.53 12.98
N VAL A 33 -20.64 22.33 12.51
CA VAL A 33 -21.01 22.11 11.10
C VAL A 33 -22.25 22.92 10.70
N LYS A 34 -23.21 23.14 11.62
CA LYS A 34 -24.38 24.00 11.35
C LYS A 34 -23.97 25.47 11.31
N ALA A 35 -23.15 25.92 12.28
CA ALA A 35 -22.63 27.28 12.32
C ALA A 35 -21.83 27.61 11.05
N TYR A 36 -20.99 26.67 10.60
CA TYR A 36 -20.23 26.78 9.36
C TYR A 36 -21.15 26.99 8.13
N ARG A 37 -22.24 26.22 8.04
CA ARG A 37 -23.21 26.36 6.93
C ARG A 37 -23.95 27.70 6.99
N LEU A 38 -24.31 28.15 8.18
CA LEU A 38 -24.96 29.45 8.37
C LEU A 38 -24.03 30.59 7.93
N ALA A 39 -22.76 30.58 8.35
CA ALA A 39 -21.78 31.57 7.93
C ALA A 39 -21.61 31.62 6.41
N LEU A 40 -21.60 30.45 5.73
CA LEU A 40 -21.58 30.41 4.27
C LEU A 40 -22.85 30.99 3.63
N ASP A 41 -24.04 30.68 4.17
CA ASP A 41 -25.31 31.19 3.66
C ASP A 41 -25.44 32.71 3.84
N GLU A 42 -24.83 33.26 4.89
CA GLU A 42 -24.77 34.70 5.19
C GLU A 42 -23.63 35.44 4.47
N GLY A 43 -22.73 34.71 3.80
CA GLY A 43 -21.57 35.28 3.12
C GLY A 43 -20.45 35.75 4.06
N ASP A 44 -20.45 35.29 5.31
CA ASP A 44 -19.41 35.58 6.30
C ASP A 44 -18.20 34.63 6.11
N GLU A 45 -17.29 35.04 5.24
CA GLU A 45 -16.07 34.27 4.94
C GLU A 45 -15.12 34.16 6.15
N VAL A 46 -15.10 35.17 7.03
CA VAL A 46 -14.23 35.19 8.21
C VAL A 46 -14.75 34.22 9.26
N GLY A 47 -16.04 34.30 9.60
CA GLY A 47 -16.67 33.37 10.53
C GLY A 47 -16.64 31.93 10.03
N ALA A 48 -16.75 31.70 8.72
CA ALA A 48 -16.60 30.37 8.13
C ALA A 48 -15.17 29.81 8.31
N GLU A 49 -14.13 30.63 8.26
CA GLU A 49 -12.74 30.19 8.52
C GLU A 49 -12.53 29.87 10.00
N GLU A 50 -12.99 30.73 10.91
CA GLU A 50 -12.89 30.50 12.36
C GLU A 50 -13.54 29.17 12.78
N VAL A 51 -14.76 28.91 12.29
CA VAL A 51 -15.45 27.64 12.55
C VAL A 51 -14.70 26.46 11.92
N ARG A 52 -14.02 26.65 10.79
CA ARG A 52 -13.22 25.58 10.15
C ARG A 52 -12.02 25.21 11.02
N GLU A 53 -11.34 26.19 11.62
CA GLU A 53 -10.24 25.97 12.56
C GLU A 53 -10.73 25.21 13.80
N GLU A 54 -11.86 25.64 14.39
CA GLU A 54 -12.44 25.00 15.57
C GLU A 54 -12.86 23.55 15.30
N VAL A 55 -13.48 23.29 14.13
CA VAL A 55 -13.79 21.91 13.71
C VAL A 55 -12.52 21.07 13.60
N ALA A 56 -11.39 21.64 13.16
CA ALA A 56 -10.13 20.91 13.05
C ALA A 56 -9.56 20.53 14.43
N GLU A 57 -9.73 21.39 15.44
CA GLU A 57 -9.36 21.12 16.83
C GLU A 57 -10.22 20.00 17.44
N VAL A 58 -11.55 20.10 17.32
CA VAL A 58 -12.48 19.05 17.80
C VAL A 58 -12.22 17.72 17.08
N ASP A 59 -11.95 17.76 15.78
CA ASP A 59 -11.52 16.59 15.00
C ASP A 59 -10.22 15.96 15.55
N ALA A 60 -9.27 16.77 16.01
CA ALA A 60 -8.03 16.30 16.61
C ALA A 60 -8.28 15.67 17.98
N GLU A 61 -9.12 16.28 18.80
CA GLU A 61 -9.50 15.79 20.12
C GLU A 61 -10.28 14.47 20.05
N LEU A 62 -11.29 14.37 19.16
CA LEU A 62 -12.00 13.12 18.89
C LEU A 62 -11.03 11.99 18.50
N ARG A 63 -10.00 12.29 17.70
CA ARG A 63 -8.95 11.31 17.36
C ARG A 63 -8.08 10.94 18.55
N GLN A 64 -7.76 11.88 19.45
CA GLN A 64 -7.01 11.61 20.68
C GLN A 64 -7.80 10.71 21.63
N LEU A 65 -9.11 10.93 21.74
CA LEU A 65 -10.04 10.06 22.48
C LEU A 65 -10.26 8.69 21.81
N GLY A 66 -9.62 8.42 20.68
CA GLY A 66 -9.62 7.11 20.04
C GLY A 66 -10.81 6.86 19.11
N VAL A 67 -11.57 7.88 18.72
CA VAL A 67 -12.65 7.77 17.73
C VAL A 67 -12.07 7.30 16.39
N ARG A 68 -12.60 6.19 15.88
CA ARG A 68 -12.11 5.53 14.66
C ARG A 68 -12.96 5.91 13.45
N GLY A 69 -12.33 6.03 12.28
CA GLY A 69 -13.01 6.28 11.01
C GLY A 69 -12.70 7.64 10.40
N SER A 70 -13.37 7.98 9.29
CA SER A 70 -13.27 9.30 8.67
C SER A 70 -14.44 10.14 9.16
N LEU A 71 -14.14 11.28 9.77
CA LEU A 71 -15.14 12.29 10.09
C LEU A 71 -15.60 12.97 8.77
N PRO A 72 -16.89 13.29 8.61
CA PRO A 72 -17.39 13.95 7.40
C PRO A 72 -16.74 15.32 7.19
N SER A 73 -16.29 15.61 5.97
CA SER A 73 -15.77 16.93 5.61
C SER A 73 -16.90 17.97 5.61
N LEU A 74 -16.57 19.21 6.00
CA LEU A 74 -17.47 20.36 5.95
C LEU A 74 -17.96 20.65 4.53
N GLU A 75 -17.06 20.50 3.56
CA GLU A 75 -17.32 20.74 2.13
C GLU A 75 -17.18 19.42 1.35
N PRO A 76 -18.24 18.60 1.28
CA PRO A 76 -18.19 17.37 0.51
C PRO A 76 -18.04 17.71 -0.97
N ARG A 77 -16.84 17.49 -1.51
CA ARG A 77 -16.56 17.69 -2.94
C ARG A 77 -17.51 16.84 -3.79
N ILE A 78 -18.44 17.49 -4.50
CA ILE A 78 -19.31 16.85 -5.49
C ILE A 78 -18.41 16.30 -6.59
N LYS A 79 -18.17 14.99 -6.57
CA LYS A 79 -17.44 14.32 -7.65
C LYS A 79 -18.42 14.12 -8.79
N ALA A 80 -18.21 14.78 -9.92
CA ALA A 80 -18.92 14.47 -11.15
C ALA A 80 -18.75 12.96 -11.46
N VAL A 81 -19.87 12.22 -11.45
CA VAL A 81 -19.87 10.79 -11.71
C VAL A 81 -19.82 10.58 -13.22
N ARG A 82 -18.62 10.33 -13.75
CA ARG A 82 -18.44 10.02 -15.17
C ARG A 82 -18.92 8.59 -15.46
N LYS A 83 -19.92 8.46 -16.35
CA LYS A 83 -20.43 7.16 -16.81
C LYS A 83 -19.46 6.57 -17.83
N ARG A 84 -18.59 5.68 -17.40
CA ARG A 84 -17.78 4.83 -18.30
C ARG A 84 -18.43 3.47 -18.48
N SER A 85 -18.10 2.79 -19.57
CA SER A 85 -18.57 1.43 -19.81
C SER A 85 -18.15 0.53 -18.65
N THR A 86 -19.14 0.10 -17.86
CA THR A 86 -19.00 -0.92 -16.82
C THR A 86 -19.22 -2.33 -17.39
N ARG A 87 -19.39 -2.44 -18.72
CA ARG A 87 -19.68 -3.71 -19.37
C ARG A 87 -18.52 -4.67 -19.17
N ARG A 88 -18.84 -5.84 -18.61
CA ARG A 88 -17.90 -6.94 -18.41
C ARG A 88 -17.34 -7.38 -19.77
N ARG A 89 -16.03 -7.62 -19.85
CA ARG A 89 -15.42 -8.18 -21.06
C ARG A 89 -15.96 -9.59 -21.27
N GLN A 90 -16.29 -9.92 -22.52
CA GLN A 90 -16.92 -11.20 -22.86
C GLN A 90 -15.93 -12.36 -22.89
N ASP A 91 -14.63 -12.07 -23.03
CA ASP A 91 -13.55 -13.06 -23.03
C ASP A 91 -13.09 -13.49 -21.63
N ALA A 92 -13.64 -12.90 -20.56
CA ALA A 92 -13.32 -13.31 -19.19
C ALA A 92 -14.24 -14.46 -18.74
N PRO A 93 -13.69 -15.58 -18.20
CA PRO A 93 -14.50 -16.72 -17.79
C PRO A 93 -15.46 -16.35 -16.65
N ASN A 94 -16.66 -16.91 -16.67
CA ASN A 94 -17.66 -16.65 -15.62
C ASN A 94 -17.22 -17.30 -14.29
N LEU A 95 -17.36 -16.55 -13.21
CA LEU A 95 -17.11 -17.05 -11.86
C LEU A 95 -18.43 -17.45 -11.20
N PRO A 96 -18.44 -18.52 -10.39
CA PRO A 96 -19.60 -18.84 -9.58
C PRO A 96 -19.89 -17.68 -8.62
N ARG A 97 -21.17 -17.41 -8.37
CA ARG A 97 -21.61 -16.44 -7.37
C ARG A 97 -22.26 -17.18 -6.23
N ARG A 98 -21.65 -17.12 -5.06
CA ARG A 98 -22.17 -17.73 -3.84
C ARG A 98 -22.86 -16.68 -2.96
N PRO A 99 -23.84 -17.07 -2.13
CA PRO A 99 -24.40 -16.19 -1.11
C PRO A 99 -23.28 -15.62 -0.22
N VAL A 100 -23.33 -14.33 0.06
CA VAL A 100 -22.27 -13.64 0.80
C VAL A 100 -22.55 -13.74 2.31
N SER A 101 -21.61 -14.34 3.04
CA SER A 101 -21.57 -14.37 4.50
C SER A 101 -20.56 -13.36 5.05
N LYS A 102 -20.85 -12.80 6.24
CA LYS A 102 -19.95 -11.91 6.97
C LYS A 102 -18.81 -12.65 7.69
N ARG A 103 -18.81 -13.99 7.66
CA ARG A 103 -17.77 -14.81 8.28
C ARG A 103 -16.39 -14.48 7.72
N THR A 104 -15.39 -14.54 8.59
CA THR A 104 -13.99 -14.36 8.25
C THR A 104 -13.19 -15.65 8.41
N VAL A 105 -13.72 -16.66 9.14
CA VAL A 105 -13.05 -17.95 9.34
C VAL A 105 -13.36 -18.98 8.25
N GLY A 106 -12.42 -19.90 8.05
CA GLY A 106 -12.55 -21.00 7.09
C GLY A 106 -13.51 -22.09 7.56
N ARG A 107 -13.87 -23.00 6.64
CA ARG A 107 -14.66 -24.19 6.98
C ARG A 107 -13.83 -25.19 7.80
N VAL A 108 -14.47 -25.85 8.76
CA VAL A 108 -13.93 -27.01 9.49
C VAL A 108 -14.23 -28.30 8.72
N PHE A 109 -13.22 -29.16 8.56
CA PHE A 109 -13.26 -30.46 7.92
C PHE A 109 -13.05 -31.57 8.96
N GLY A 110 -13.83 -32.65 8.86
CA GLY A 110 -13.73 -33.80 9.76
C GLY A 110 -13.86 -33.43 11.25
N GLY A 111 -14.59 -32.36 11.56
CA GLY A 111 -14.83 -31.88 12.93
C GLY A 111 -13.64 -31.21 13.63
N LYS A 112 -12.42 -31.27 13.08
CA LYS A 112 -11.21 -30.79 13.77
C LYS A 112 -10.20 -30.02 12.92
N TYR A 113 -10.22 -30.19 11.59
CA TYR A 113 -9.21 -29.58 10.73
C TYR A 113 -9.75 -28.30 10.09
N GLN A 114 -9.03 -27.19 10.26
CA GLN A 114 -9.38 -25.92 9.62
C GLN A 114 -8.16 -25.38 8.86
N PRO A 115 -7.82 -25.95 7.69
CA PRO A 115 -6.67 -25.52 6.93
C PRO A 115 -6.91 -24.12 6.34
N SER A 116 -5.82 -23.38 6.22
CA SER A 116 -5.76 -22.10 5.52
C SER A 116 -4.98 -22.24 4.22
N THR A 117 -5.05 -21.23 3.37
CA THR A 117 -4.44 -21.28 2.03
C THR A 117 -3.20 -20.40 1.99
N PHE A 118 -2.11 -20.90 1.42
CA PHE A 118 -1.02 -20.08 0.93
C PHE A 118 -1.12 -19.98 -0.59
N LEU A 119 -1.08 -18.76 -1.11
CA LEU A 119 -1.26 -18.48 -2.53
C LEU A 119 -0.12 -17.60 -3.05
N THR A 120 0.44 -17.99 -4.18
CA THR A 120 1.34 -17.15 -4.97
C THR A 120 0.70 -16.85 -6.32
N LEU A 121 0.56 -15.55 -6.64
CA LEU A 121 0.16 -15.07 -7.96
C LEU A 121 1.30 -14.29 -8.60
N THR A 122 1.43 -14.42 -9.92
CA THR A 122 2.49 -13.77 -10.68
C THR A 122 1.90 -13.05 -11.88
N LEU A 123 2.54 -11.97 -12.31
CA LEU A 123 2.23 -11.34 -13.58
C LEU A 123 2.70 -12.23 -14.75
N ASP A 124 2.14 -11.97 -15.92
CA ASP A 124 2.43 -12.72 -17.14
C ASP A 124 3.91 -12.61 -17.58
N SER A 125 4.29 -13.39 -18.58
CA SER A 125 5.60 -13.28 -19.23
C SER A 125 5.64 -12.12 -20.23
N TYR A 126 6.78 -11.44 -20.30
CA TYR A 126 7.06 -10.35 -21.25
C TYR A 126 8.09 -10.75 -22.32
N GLY A 127 8.52 -12.02 -22.30
CA GLY A 127 9.54 -12.56 -23.18
C GLY A 127 10.22 -13.77 -22.54
N ARG A 128 10.98 -14.53 -23.34
CA ARG A 128 11.75 -15.67 -22.82
C ARG A 128 12.86 -15.16 -21.90
N VAL A 129 13.03 -15.79 -20.74
CA VAL A 129 14.07 -15.45 -19.76
C VAL A 129 15.00 -16.64 -19.50
N HIS A 130 16.23 -16.36 -19.09
CA HIS A 130 17.17 -17.34 -18.55
C HIS A 130 16.79 -17.73 -17.11
N SER A 131 17.49 -18.72 -16.55
CA SER A 131 17.28 -19.19 -15.16
C SER A 131 17.57 -18.12 -14.08
N ASP A 132 18.37 -17.12 -14.42
CA ASP A 132 18.68 -15.96 -13.59
C ASP A 132 17.63 -14.83 -13.70
N GLY A 133 16.59 -15.02 -14.53
CA GLY A 133 15.48 -14.09 -14.72
C GLY A 133 15.70 -13.02 -15.80
N THR A 134 16.89 -12.93 -16.37
CA THR A 134 17.19 -11.95 -17.43
C THR A 134 16.59 -12.37 -18.77
N PRO A 135 16.18 -11.43 -19.65
CA PRO A 135 15.67 -11.77 -20.97
C PRO A 135 16.72 -12.46 -21.83
N VAL A 136 16.30 -13.49 -22.57
CA VAL A 136 17.13 -14.13 -23.60
C VAL A 136 17.44 -13.16 -24.74
N ASP A 137 16.45 -12.33 -25.09
CA ASP A 137 16.61 -11.23 -26.04
C ASP A 137 16.06 -9.94 -25.40
N PRO A 138 16.93 -9.07 -24.86
CA PRO A 138 16.53 -7.80 -24.27
C PRO A 138 15.88 -6.81 -25.24
N THR A 139 16.03 -6.99 -26.55
CA THR A 139 15.42 -6.10 -27.56
C THR A 139 13.97 -6.48 -27.87
N ARG A 140 13.63 -7.78 -27.74
CA ARG A 140 12.28 -8.31 -27.93
C ARG A 140 11.47 -8.42 -26.63
N TYR A 141 12.09 -8.20 -25.48
CA TYR A 141 11.39 -8.20 -24.20
C TYR A 141 10.49 -6.98 -24.06
N ASP A 142 9.21 -7.21 -23.74
CA ASP A 142 8.20 -6.16 -23.65
C ASP A 142 8.28 -5.41 -22.31
N TYR A 143 9.29 -4.55 -22.19
CA TYR A 143 9.48 -3.70 -21.01
C TYR A 143 8.31 -2.75 -20.78
N ARG A 144 7.66 -2.27 -21.85
CA ARG A 144 6.51 -1.36 -21.76
C ARG A 144 5.35 -2.03 -21.04
N ARG A 145 4.97 -3.23 -21.46
CA ARG A 145 3.96 -4.02 -20.77
C ARG A 145 4.38 -4.35 -19.35
N ALA A 146 5.65 -4.72 -19.14
CA ALA A 146 6.18 -5.00 -17.81
C ALA A 146 6.04 -3.82 -16.83
N ALA A 147 6.38 -2.61 -17.28
CA ALA A 147 6.29 -1.38 -16.51
C ALA A 147 4.82 -1.03 -16.19
N ARG A 148 3.94 -1.09 -17.20
CA ARG A 148 2.50 -0.82 -17.02
C ARG A 148 1.85 -1.83 -16.08
N ASP A 149 2.12 -3.13 -16.25
CA ASP A 149 1.60 -4.17 -15.36
C ASP A 149 2.11 -3.98 -13.93
N ALA A 150 3.37 -3.60 -13.74
CA ALA A 150 3.92 -3.31 -12.40
C ALA A 150 3.25 -2.11 -11.72
N VAL A 151 3.06 -1.00 -12.45
CA VAL A 151 2.35 0.21 -11.97
C VAL A 151 0.92 -0.12 -11.54
N HIS A 152 0.23 -0.96 -12.31
CA HIS A 152 -1.17 -1.30 -12.07
C HIS A 152 -1.38 -2.57 -11.23
N PHE A 153 -0.31 -3.21 -10.75
CA PHE A 153 -0.38 -4.48 -10.04
C PHE A 153 -1.27 -4.43 -8.79
N ALA A 154 -1.17 -3.36 -8.00
CA ALA A 154 -1.99 -3.20 -6.80
C ALA A 154 -3.50 -3.14 -7.13
N ALA A 155 -3.87 -2.45 -8.20
CA ALA A 155 -5.25 -2.36 -8.65
C ALA A 155 -5.76 -3.72 -9.18
N LEU A 156 -4.89 -4.51 -9.80
CA LEU A 156 -5.19 -5.88 -10.21
C LEU A 156 -5.42 -6.80 -9.00
N LEU A 157 -4.57 -6.72 -7.97
CA LEU A 157 -4.74 -7.46 -6.72
C LEU A 157 -6.05 -7.10 -5.98
N ASP A 158 -6.42 -5.82 -5.95
CA ASP A 158 -7.69 -5.38 -5.37
C ASP A 158 -8.88 -6.04 -6.09
N ARG A 159 -8.81 -6.15 -7.43
CA ARG A 159 -9.85 -6.85 -8.21
C ARG A 159 -9.84 -8.35 -7.95
N PHE A 160 -8.67 -8.97 -7.79
CA PHE A 160 -8.56 -10.38 -7.44
C PHE A 160 -9.27 -10.68 -6.12
N VAL A 161 -8.98 -9.91 -5.06
CA VAL A 161 -9.59 -10.12 -3.74
C VAL A 161 -11.10 -9.91 -3.79
N GLN A 162 -11.59 -8.90 -4.54
CA GLN A 162 -13.03 -8.68 -4.74
C GLN A 162 -13.69 -9.87 -5.43
N ASN A 163 -13.08 -10.37 -6.51
CA ASN A 163 -13.58 -11.52 -7.25
C ASN A 163 -13.54 -12.80 -6.41
N LEU A 164 -12.47 -13.00 -5.64
CA LEU A 164 -12.30 -14.14 -4.74
C LEU A 164 -13.41 -14.17 -3.69
N ARG A 165 -13.68 -13.05 -3.00
CA ARG A 165 -14.76 -12.94 -2.00
C ARG A 165 -16.13 -13.25 -2.59
N ARG A 166 -16.41 -12.76 -3.80
CA ARG A 166 -17.67 -13.06 -4.53
C ARG A 166 -17.76 -14.54 -4.94
N CYS A 167 -16.64 -15.12 -5.35
CA CYS A 167 -16.54 -16.52 -5.78
C CYS A 167 -16.76 -17.48 -4.60
N VAL A 168 -16.10 -17.23 -3.46
CA VAL A 168 -16.18 -18.13 -2.30
C VAL A 168 -17.36 -17.83 -1.36
N GLY A 169 -17.92 -16.62 -1.42
CA GLY A 169 -19.10 -16.23 -0.64
C GLY A 169 -18.81 -15.85 0.82
N TRP A 170 -17.58 -15.46 1.17
CA TRP A 170 -17.26 -14.99 2.52
C TRP A 170 -16.24 -13.84 2.53
N ASP A 171 -16.11 -13.16 3.67
CA ASP A 171 -15.19 -12.05 3.86
C ASP A 171 -13.76 -12.57 4.04
N VAL A 172 -13.14 -12.99 2.92
CA VAL A 172 -11.79 -13.55 2.87
C VAL A 172 -10.80 -12.57 3.51
N GLN A 173 -10.13 -13.04 4.57
CA GLN A 173 -9.04 -12.32 5.22
C GLN A 173 -7.71 -12.87 4.76
N TYR A 174 -6.75 -11.98 4.57
CA TYR A 174 -5.40 -12.34 4.17
C TYR A 174 -4.36 -11.41 4.78
N PHE A 175 -3.17 -11.96 4.94
CA PHE A 175 -1.92 -11.23 5.07
C PHE A 175 -1.05 -11.56 3.86
N SER A 176 -0.44 -10.57 3.25
CA SER A 176 0.34 -10.80 2.05
C SER A 176 1.50 -9.83 1.87
N THR A 177 2.46 -10.26 1.07
CA THR A 177 3.60 -9.46 0.65
C THR A 177 3.73 -9.46 -0.88
N VAL A 178 4.28 -8.37 -1.40
CA VAL A 178 4.64 -8.21 -2.81
C VAL A 178 6.16 -8.19 -2.93
N GLU A 179 6.71 -9.05 -3.79
CA GLU A 179 8.14 -9.24 -4.01
C GLU A 179 8.45 -9.21 -5.53
N PRO A 180 9.59 -8.64 -5.96
CA PRO A 180 10.10 -8.86 -7.31
C PRO A 180 10.69 -10.27 -7.43
N GLN A 181 10.26 -11.05 -8.43
CA GLN A 181 10.97 -12.27 -8.77
C GLN A 181 12.30 -11.94 -9.47
N ARG A 182 13.15 -12.93 -9.73
CA ARG A 182 14.38 -12.81 -10.55
C ARG A 182 14.21 -12.04 -11.88
N ARG A 183 13.02 -12.09 -12.48
CA ARG A 183 12.65 -11.36 -13.71
C ARG A 183 12.14 -9.93 -13.47
N LEU A 184 12.28 -9.41 -12.25
CA LEU A 184 11.81 -8.10 -11.77
C LEU A 184 10.29 -7.89 -11.75
N ALA A 185 9.50 -8.82 -12.29
CA ALA A 185 8.05 -8.77 -12.27
C ALA A 185 7.49 -8.98 -10.84
N PRO A 186 6.52 -8.16 -10.40
CA PRO A 186 5.83 -8.34 -9.12
C PRO A 186 5.18 -9.71 -8.94
N HIS A 187 5.40 -10.31 -7.77
CA HIS A 187 4.78 -11.54 -7.28
C HIS A 187 4.05 -11.23 -5.98
N TRP A 188 2.88 -11.82 -5.81
CA TRP A 188 2.07 -11.65 -4.61
C TRP A 188 1.97 -12.96 -3.88
N HIS A 189 2.43 -12.97 -2.62
CA HIS A 189 2.37 -14.10 -1.73
C HIS A 189 1.38 -13.80 -0.61
N ALA A 190 0.40 -14.68 -0.41
CA ALA A 190 -0.69 -14.44 0.52
C ALA A 190 -0.96 -15.65 1.40
N ALA A 191 -0.91 -15.41 2.71
CA ALA A 191 -1.57 -16.21 3.72
C ALA A 191 -3.05 -15.82 3.75
N ILE A 192 -3.93 -16.69 3.26
CA ILE A 192 -5.38 -16.51 3.21
C ILE A 192 -6.03 -17.39 4.26
N ARG A 193 -6.90 -16.82 5.10
CA ARG A 193 -7.64 -17.58 6.12
C ARG A 193 -8.70 -18.47 5.45
N GLY A 194 -8.65 -19.75 5.78
CA GLY A 194 -9.54 -20.77 5.24
C GLY A 194 -9.07 -21.43 3.94
N SER A 195 -9.66 -22.59 3.66
CA SER A 195 -9.33 -23.42 2.51
C SER A 195 -10.11 -23.03 1.27
N ILE A 196 -9.42 -22.87 0.15
CA ILE A 196 -9.99 -22.59 -1.18
C ILE A 196 -9.41 -23.58 -2.17
N SER A 197 -10.22 -24.15 -3.06
CA SER A 197 -9.72 -25.15 -4.00
C SER A 197 -8.79 -24.53 -5.04
N ARG A 198 -7.82 -25.33 -5.53
CA ARG A 198 -6.90 -24.89 -6.60
C ARG A 198 -7.65 -24.45 -7.87
N ALA A 199 -8.73 -25.15 -8.20
CA ALA A 199 -9.57 -24.86 -9.35
C ALA A 199 -10.26 -23.49 -9.22
N GLU A 200 -10.83 -23.17 -8.05
CA GLU A 200 -11.43 -21.85 -7.80
C GLU A 200 -10.38 -20.74 -7.88
N LEU A 201 -9.21 -20.93 -7.25
CA LEU A 201 -8.14 -19.94 -7.28
C LEU A 201 -7.65 -19.65 -8.71
N ARG A 202 -7.50 -20.71 -9.51
CA ARG A 202 -7.11 -20.60 -10.92
C ARG A 202 -8.17 -19.86 -11.73
N ALA A 203 -9.44 -20.25 -11.58
CA ALA A 203 -10.56 -19.60 -12.26
C ALA A 203 -10.67 -18.11 -11.89
N VAL A 204 -10.52 -17.77 -10.60
CA VAL A 204 -10.54 -16.38 -10.14
C VAL A 204 -9.37 -15.58 -10.72
N ALA A 205 -8.17 -16.14 -10.75
CA ALA A 205 -7.00 -15.47 -11.34
C ALA A 205 -7.22 -15.20 -12.85
N GLU A 206 -7.69 -16.20 -13.60
CA GLU A 206 -7.97 -16.12 -15.04
C GLU A 206 -9.09 -15.11 -15.37
N ALA A 207 -10.14 -15.08 -14.53
CA ALA A 207 -11.25 -14.14 -14.67
C ALA A 207 -10.90 -12.70 -14.26
N THR A 208 -9.76 -12.48 -13.58
CA THR A 208 -9.40 -11.18 -13.02
C THR A 208 -8.57 -10.36 -14.01
N TYR A 209 -9.03 -9.14 -14.25
CA TYR A 209 -8.34 -8.16 -15.07
C TYR A 209 -8.56 -6.74 -14.50
N HIS A 210 -7.64 -5.83 -14.83
CA HIS A 210 -7.77 -4.41 -14.52
C HIS A 210 -7.65 -3.57 -15.80
N GLN A 211 -8.73 -2.88 -16.16
CA GLN A 211 -8.75 -1.98 -17.31
C GLN A 211 -8.33 -0.57 -16.88
N VAL A 212 -7.31 -0.03 -17.55
CA VAL A 212 -6.76 1.30 -17.31
C VAL A 212 -7.38 2.27 -18.30
N TRP A 213 -8.42 2.97 -17.85
CA TRP A 213 -9.13 3.99 -18.63
C TRP A 213 -8.45 5.35 -18.49
N TRP A 214 -7.23 5.45 -19.01
CA TRP A 214 -6.41 6.66 -19.04
C TRP A 214 -6.23 7.13 -20.49
N PRO A 215 -5.78 8.38 -20.70
CA PRO A 215 -5.41 8.85 -22.03
C PRO A 215 -4.36 7.92 -22.67
N ALA A 216 -4.36 7.85 -23.99
CA ALA A 216 -3.38 7.07 -24.74
C ALA A 216 -1.96 7.59 -24.45
N HIS A 217 -1.04 6.68 -24.18
CA HIS A 217 0.34 7.00 -23.81
C HIS A 217 1.32 5.96 -24.38
N ASP A 218 1.07 5.56 -25.63
CA ASP A 218 1.91 4.62 -26.39
C ASP A 218 3.05 5.32 -27.13
N GLU A 219 2.97 6.64 -27.28
CA GLU A 219 3.92 7.47 -28.02
C GLU A 219 4.30 8.71 -27.21
N ILE A 220 5.59 8.87 -26.94
CA ILE A 220 6.13 10.08 -26.29
C ILE A 220 6.14 11.20 -27.33
N LYS A 221 5.38 12.27 -27.09
CA LYS A 221 5.27 13.43 -27.98
C LYS A 221 6.34 14.49 -27.69
N TYR A 222 6.82 14.54 -26.45
CA TYR A 222 7.75 15.56 -25.96
C TYR A 222 8.97 14.92 -25.30
N SER A 223 10.16 15.34 -25.72
CA SER A 223 11.43 14.79 -25.22
C SER A 223 12.59 15.77 -25.45
N GLY A 224 13.71 15.56 -24.76
CA GLY A 224 14.91 16.40 -24.92
C GLY A 224 14.62 17.87 -24.61
N ASP A 225 14.98 18.76 -25.53
CA ASP A 225 14.77 20.20 -25.38
C ASP A 225 13.35 20.64 -25.80
N ASN A 226 12.56 19.75 -26.41
CA ASN A 226 11.17 20.00 -26.81
C ASN A 226 10.21 19.53 -25.71
N LEU A 227 10.28 20.13 -24.53
CA LEU A 227 9.39 19.82 -23.40
C LEU A 227 8.32 20.91 -23.24
N PRO A 228 7.09 20.55 -22.82
CA PRO A 228 6.05 21.53 -22.53
C PRO A 228 6.49 22.56 -21.50
N VAL A 229 6.08 23.80 -21.71
CA VAL A 229 6.43 24.93 -20.86
C VAL A 229 5.18 25.48 -20.17
N TRP A 230 5.36 25.95 -18.93
CA TRP A 230 4.28 26.58 -18.20
C TRP A 230 3.96 27.95 -18.78
N ASP A 231 2.69 28.19 -19.09
CA ASP A 231 2.18 29.49 -19.47
C ASP A 231 1.45 30.12 -18.26
N VAL A 232 1.93 31.30 -17.84
CA VAL A 232 1.43 31.99 -16.64
C VAL A 232 0.01 32.54 -16.86
N HIS A 233 -0.32 32.95 -18.09
CA HIS A 233 -1.63 33.52 -18.42
C HIS A 233 -2.68 32.42 -18.55
N ALA A 234 -2.37 31.35 -19.27
CA ALA A 234 -3.26 30.19 -19.40
C ALA A 234 -3.31 29.33 -18.12
N LYS A 235 -2.39 29.54 -17.18
CA LYS A 235 -2.21 28.75 -15.94
C LYS A 235 -2.14 27.25 -16.24
N GLY A 236 -1.42 26.89 -17.30
CA GLY A 236 -1.32 25.53 -17.80
C GLY A 236 -0.09 25.32 -18.66
N PHE A 237 0.16 24.07 -19.04
CA PHE A 237 1.24 23.74 -19.96
C PHE A 237 0.81 23.95 -21.41
N VAL A 238 1.73 24.50 -22.19
CA VAL A 238 1.59 24.67 -23.63
C VAL A 238 2.73 23.97 -24.36
N ASP A 239 2.49 23.67 -25.63
CA ASP A 239 3.53 23.26 -26.56
C ASP A 239 4.62 24.35 -26.66
N PRO A 240 5.92 24.00 -26.57
CA PRO A 240 6.98 25.01 -26.47
C PRO A 240 7.18 25.83 -27.75
N HIS A 241 6.75 25.32 -28.91
CA HIS A 241 6.92 26.00 -30.19
C HIS A 241 5.65 26.72 -30.63
N THR A 242 4.52 26.01 -30.67
CA THR A 242 3.24 26.56 -31.15
C THR A 242 2.51 27.37 -30.09
N ARG A 243 2.90 27.23 -28.81
CA ARG A 243 2.20 27.81 -27.66
C ARG A 243 0.75 27.35 -27.51
N THR A 244 0.36 26.30 -28.22
CA THR A 244 -0.97 25.68 -28.11
C THR A 244 -1.13 25.03 -26.74
N ALA A 245 -2.26 25.27 -26.07
CA ALA A 245 -2.56 24.63 -24.80
C ALA A 245 -2.68 23.12 -24.94
N LEU A 246 -2.03 22.39 -24.03
CA LEU A 246 -2.16 20.95 -23.93
C LEU A 246 -3.53 20.60 -23.33
N PRO A 247 -4.18 19.50 -23.76
CA PRO A 247 -5.43 19.07 -23.14
C PRO A 247 -5.21 18.77 -21.66
N THR A 248 -6.15 19.23 -20.84
CA THR A 248 -6.20 18.88 -19.42
C THR A 248 -6.43 17.39 -19.25
N TRP A 249 -6.10 16.87 -18.06
CA TRP A 249 -6.39 15.48 -17.70
C TRP A 249 -7.86 15.10 -17.94
N GLU A 250 -8.77 16.02 -17.63
CA GLU A 250 -10.20 15.76 -17.71
C GLU A 250 -10.70 15.74 -19.15
N GLU A 251 -10.23 16.66 -20.02
CA GLU A 251 -10.51 16.68 -21.47
C GLU A 251 -9.90 15.45 -22.17
N ALA A 252 -8.63 15.13 -21.87
CA ALA A 252 -7.96 13.97 -22.43
C ALA A 252 -8.64 12.64 -22.04
N LEU A 253 -9.35 12.64 -20.90
CA LEU A 253 -10.15 11.49 -20.46
C LEU A 253 -11.50 11.37 -21.17
N ASP A 254 -12.04 12.48 -21.69
CA ASP A 254 -13.34 12.48 -22.38
C ASP A 254 -13.20 11.89 -23.79
N GLU A 255 -12.01 11.97 -24.38
CA GLU A 255 -11.63 11.32 -25.66
C GLU A 255 -11.31 9.82 -25.53
N VAL A 256 -11.39 9.22 -24.33
CA VAL A 256 -11.01 7.82 -24.10
C VAL A 256 -12.14 6.86 -24.49
N GLU A 257 -12.03 6.28 -25.68
CA GLU A 257 -12.98 5.26 -26.16
C GLU A 257 -12.62 3.83 -25.74
N ARG A 258 -11.32 3.54 -25.56
CA ARG A 258 -10.80 2.20 -25.22
C ARG A 258 -9.79 2.28 -24.07
N PRO A 259 -9.64 1.22 -23.25
CA PRO A 259 -8.65 1.21 -22.20
C PRO A 259 -7.24 1.26 -22.79
N ALA A 260 -6.38 2.13 -22.26
CA ALA A 260 -4.98 2.25 -22.69
C ALA A 260 -4.13 1.02 -22.30
N HIS A 261 -4.56 0.29 -21.27
CA HIS A 261 -3.88 -0.93 -20.82
C HIS A 261 -4.85 -1.89 -20.13
N VAL A 262 -4.58 -3.19 -20.21
CA VAL A 262 -5.33 -4.22 -19.48
C VAL A 262 -4.35 -5.15 -18.76
N ALA A 263 -4.24 -4.99 -17.44
CA ALA A 263 -3.39 -5.84 -16.61
C ALA A 263 -4.09 -7.17 -16.28
N ARG A 264 -3.34 -8.26 -16.28
CA ARG A 264 -3.79 -9.65 -16.02
C ARG A 264 -2.72 -10.44 -15.27
N PHE A 265 -3.13 -11.48 -14.55
CA PHE A 265 -2.18 -12.45 -14.01
C PHE A 265 -1.67 -13.39 -15.11
N GLY A 266 -0.49 -13.94 -14.91
CA GLY A 266 0.02 -15.04 -15.71
C GLY A 266 -0.71 -16.35 -15.41
N THR A 267 -0.37 -17.39 -16.17
CA THR A 267 -0.96 -18.73 -16.02
C THR A 267 -0.53 -19.46 -14.74
N GLN A 268 0.53 -18.98 -14.09
CA GLN A 268 1.10 -19.58 -12.89
C GLN A 268 0.32 -19.16 -11.64
N VAL A 269 -0.42 -20.12 -11.07
CA VAL A 269 -1.14 -19.97 -9.80
C VAL A 269 -0.69 -21.10 -8.89
N HIS A 270 0.17 -20.79 -7.92
CA HIS A 270 0.66 -21.79 -6.97
C HIS A 270 -0.12 -21.67 -5.66
N SER A 271 -0.77 -22.76 -5.25
CA SER A 271 -1.57 -22.78 -4.02
C SER A 271 -1.34 -24.05 -3.20
N LYS A 272 -1.27 -23.86 -1.89
CA LYS A 272 -1.07 -24.92 -0.90
C LYS A 272 -2.02 -24.75 0.28
N GLY A 273 -2.64 -25.84 0.71
CA GLY A 273 -3.40 -25.88 1.97
C GLY A 273 -2.43 -26.14 3.13
N ILE A 274 -2.54 -25.37 4.20
CA ILE A 274 -1.61 -25.39 5.34
C ILE A 274 -2.42 -25.48 6.63
N LEU A 275 -2.02 -26.40 7.50
CA LEU A 275 -2.57 -26.53 8.85
C LEU A 275 -1.80 -25.65 9.84
N GLY A 276 -2.54 -24.98 10.72
CA GLY A 276 -1.95 -24.17 11.78
C GLY A 276 -1.17 -25.00 12.79
N GLY A 277 -0.20 -24.37 13.46
CA GLY A 277 0.65 -25.04 14.47
C GLY A 277 1.66 -26.04 13.90
N THR A 278 1.79 -26.15 12.57
CA THR A 278 2.78 -27.02 11.93
C THR A 278 4.07 -26.28 11.61
N GLU A 279 5.18 -27.02 11.50
CA GLU A 279 6.46 -26.48 11.02
C GLU A 279 6.31 -25.86 9.61
N GLU A 280 5.46 -26.44 8.77
CA GLU A 280 5.14 -25.89 7.46
C GLU A 280 4.50 -24.49 7.54
N ALA A 281 3.57 -24.27 8.46
CA ALA A 281 3.01 -22.95 8.70
C ALA A 281 4.10 -21.97 9.14
N GLY A 282 5.01 -22.40 10.03
CA GLY A 282 6.18 -21.63 10.44
C GLY A 282 7.07 -21.20 9.25
N ARG A 283 7.41 -22.13 8.35
CA ARG A 283 8.21 -21.83 7.15
C ARG A 283 7.55 -20.81 6.23
N HIS A 284 6.25 -20.92 5.97
CA HIS A 284 5.54 -19.97 5.10
C HIS A 284 5.31 -18.61 5.76
N ILE A 285 5.16 -18.56 7.09
CA ILE A 285 5.18 -17.31 7.84
C ILE A 285 6.56 -16.66 7.68
N GLY A 286 7.65 -17.42 7.85
CA GLY A 286 9.02 -16.98 7.62
C GLY A 286 9.23 -16.42 6.21
N TYR A 287 8.66 -17.07 5.20
CA TYR A 287 8.70 -16.58 3.82
C TYR A 287 8.02 -15.22 3.67
N LEU A 288 6.82 -15.02 4.23
CA LEU A 288 6.14 -13.73 4.17
C LEU A 288 6.84 -12.65 5.01
N THR A 289 7.43 -13.00 6.15
CA THR A 289 8.14 -12.03 7.01
C THR A 289 9.50 -11.62 6.47
N LYS A 290 10.17 -12.49 5.70
CA LYS A 290 11.45 -12.20 4.99
C LYS A 290 11.39 -10.89 4.19
N TYR A 291 10.24 -10.56 3.64
CA TYR A 291 10.03 -9.40 2.75
C TYR A 291 9.44 -8.16 3.45
N LEU A 292 9.27 -8.22 4.77
CA LEU A 292 8.86 -7.05 5.56
C LEU A 292 9.97 -6.00 5.62
N THR A 293 11.23 -6.45 5.72
CA THR A 293 12.38 -5.58 5.98
C THR A 293 13.22 -5.30 4.74
N LYS A 294 13.17 -6.16 3.71
CA LYS A 294 13.97 -5.99 2.49
C LYS A 294 13.33 -4.99 1.52
N SER A 295 14.16 -4.14 0.92
CA SER A 295 13.75 -3.34 -0.24
C SER A 295 13.74 -4.20 -1.52
N ILE A 296 13.03 -3.76 -2.56
CA ILE A 296 12.86 -4.55 -3.80
C ILE A 296 14.21 -4.71 -4.52
N ASN A 297 15.10 -3.72 -4.44
CA ASN A 297 16.46 -3.84 -4.97
C ASN A 297 17.39 -4.68 -4.07
N GLU A 298 17.16 -4.77 -2.76
CA GLU A 298 17.88 -5.71 -1.88
C GLU A 298 17.45 -7.18 -2.11
N CYS A 299 16.28 -7.40 -2.72
CA CYS A 299 15.84 -8.76 -3.10
C CYS A 299 16.54 -9.26 -4.37
N PHE A 300 17.08 -8.36 -5.18
CA PHE A 300 17.79 -8.66 -6.42
C PHE A 300 19.00 -7.74 -6.56
N GLU A 301 20.05 -8.05 -5.81
CA GLU A 301 21.37 -7.49 -6.06
C GLU A 301 21.89 -8.13 -7.35
N ALA A 302 22.07 -7.31 -8.38
CA ALA A 302 22.58 -7.80 -9.66
C ALA A 302 24.02 -8.26 -9.46
N THR A 303 24.30 -9.52 -9.82
CA THR A 303 25.64 -10.12 -9.72
C THR A 303 26.33 -10.21 -11.08
N THR A 304 25.63 -9.84 -12.15
CA THR A 304 26.12 -9.88 -13.53
C THR A 304 25.68 -8.63 -14.30
N THR A 305 26.47 -8.23 -15.29
CA THR A 305 26.15 -7.08 -16.17
C THR A 305 24.78 -7.24 -16.84
N ARG A 306 24.42 -8.45 -17.26
CA ARG A 306 23.11 -8.73 -17.88
C ARG A 306 21.93 -8.44 -16.94
N GLN A 307 22.09 -8.70 -15.65
CA GLN A 307 21.08 -8.39 -14.63
C GLN A 307 20.99 -6.88 -14.36
N GLU A 308 22.12 -6.19 -14.38
CA GLU A 308 22.17 -4.72 -14.28
C GLU A 308 21.47 -4.07 -15.47
N GLU A 309 21.83 -4.46 -16.70
CA GLU A 309 21.20 -3.97 -17.94
C GLU A 309 19.70 -4.25 -17.97
N HIS A 310 19.26 -5.44 -17.53
CA HIS A 310 17.84 -5.77 -17.44
C HIS A 310 17.11 -4.84 -16.47
N SER A 311 17.69 -4.61 -15.29
CA SER A 311 17.14 -3.69 -14.30
C SER A 311 17.11 -2.25 -14.81
N GLU A 312 18.14 -1.82 -15.53
CA GLU A 312 18.24 -0.47 -16.07
C GLU A 312 17.22 -0.23 -17.18
N ARG A 313 17.03 -1.18 -18.09
CA ARG A 313 15.98 -1.11 -19.12
C ARG A 313 14.59 -1.01 -18.52
N LEU A 314 14.29 -1.80 -17.49
CA LEU A 314 13.00 -1.70 -16.80
C LEU A 314 12.86 -0.35 -16.07
N CYS A 315 13.92 0.14 -15.43
CA CYS A 315 13.89 1.45 -14.76
C CYS A 315 13.74 2.61 -15.74
N ALA A 316 14.37 2.53 -16.92
CA ALA A 316 14.24 3.51 -17.98
C ALA A 316 12.79 3.58 -18.49
N GLU A 317 12.16 2.42 -18.72
CA GLU A 317 10.75 2.38 -19.12
C GLU A 317 9.82 2.90 -18.01
N LEU A 318 10.07 2.52 -16.75
CA LEU A 318 9.32 3.05 -15.61
C LEU A 318 9.47 4.56 -15.45
N ALA A 319 10.60 5.15 -15.82
CA ALA A 319 10.81 6.59 -15.73
C ALA A 319 9.85 7.38 -16.64
N VAL A 320 9.48 6.79 -17.78
CA VAL A 320 8.56 7.38 -18.75
C VAL A 320 7.14 6.81 -18.68
N THR A 321 6.87 5.81 -17.85
CA THR A 321 5.50 5.25 -17.69
C THR A 321 4.68 6.09 -16.69
N PRO A 322 3.53 6.69 -17.07
CA PRO A 322 2.69 7.41 -16.11
C PRO A 322 2.21 6.50 -14.97
N CYS A 323 2.32 6.95 -13.71
CA CYS A 323 1.99 6.12 -12.53
C CYS A 323 0.68 6.49 -11.84
N SER A 324 0.11 7.67 -12.15
CA SER A 324 -1.14 8.18 -11.57
C SER A 324 -1.68 9.35 -12.41
N PRO A 325 -2.94 9.78 -12.24
CA PRO A 325 -3.50 10.97 -12.89
C PRO A 325 -2.71 12.27 -12.63
N GLN A 326 -2.02 12.36 -11.50
CA GLN A 326 -1.22 13.53 -11.11
C GLN A 326 0.24 13.45 -11.59
N CYS A 327 0.62 12.37 -12.29
CA CYS A 327 2.01 12.12 -12.64
C CYS A 327 2.54 13.13 -13.68
N PRO A 328 3.61 13.90 -13.39
CA PRO A 328 4.21 14.85 -14.36
C PRO A 328 4.72 14.22 -15.66
N VAL A 329 4.86 12.90 -15.71
CA VAL A 329 5.19 12.14 -16.92
C VAL A 329 4.12 12.27 -18.00
N TRP A 330 2.87 12.58 -17.64
CA TRP A 330 1.81 12.87 -18.63
C TRP A 330 2.17 13.99 -19.61
N LEU A 331 3.03 14.93 -19.20
CA LEU A 331 3.50 16.01 -20.06
C LEU A 331 4.36 15.48 -21.22
N LEU A 332 5.04 14.35 -21.06
CA LEU A 332 5.77 13.69 -22.16
C LEU A 332 4.80 13.16 -23.24
N TYR A 333 3.56 12.84 -22.85
CA TYR A 333 2.50 12.34 -23.73
C TYR A 333 1.54 13.42 -24.21
N GLY A 334 1.83 14.68 -23.87
CA GLY A 334 1.01 15.81 -24.27
C GLY A 334 -0.31 15.93 -23.52
N VAL A 335 -0.36 15.51 -22.26
CA VAL A 335 -1.54 15.69 -21.38
C VAL A 335 -1.12 16.42 -20.11
N GLN A 336 -1.89 17.41 -19.70
CA GLN A 336 -1.63 18.07 -18.42
C GLN A 336 -2.08 17.18 -17.26
N PRO A 337 -1.20 16.82 -16.30
CA PRO A 337 -1.60 16.00 -15.16
C PRO A 337 -2.61 16.72 -14.29
N ARG A 338 -3.45 15.96 -13.60
CA ARG A 338 -4.42 16.53 -12.67
C ARG A 338 -3.72 17.33 -11.57
N GLY A 339 -4.06 18.60 -11.42
CA GLY A 339 -3.43 19.50 -10.45
C GLY A 339 -2.04 19.99 -10.87
N ALA A 340 -1.77 20.06 -12.18
CA ALA A 340 -0.59 20.72 -12.73
C ALA A 340 -0.45 22.15 -12.19
N ARG A 341 0.79 22.56 -11.92
CA ARG A 341 1.15 23.89 -11.42
C ARG A 341 2.51 24.30 -12.00
N VAL A 342 2.89 25.56 -11.84
CA VAL A 342 4.18 26.10 -12.34
C VAL A 342 5.41 25.31 -11.88
N SER A 343 5.37 24.71 -10.69
CA SER A 343 6.47 23.88 -10.17
C SER A 343 6.47 22.42 -10.66
N THR A 344 5.49 22.03 -11.46
CA THR A 344 5.47 20.73 -12.12
C THR A 344 6.55 20.71 -13.19
N VAL A 345 7.43 19.71 -13.18
CA VAL A 345 8.49 19.58 -14.17
C VAL A 345 8.16 18.42 -15.11
N PRO A 346 8.08 18.63 -16.44
CA PRO A 346 7.81 17.57 -17.41
C PRO A 346 8.72 16.35 -17.21
N GLY A 347 8.12 15.15 -17.18
CA GLY A 347 8.86 13.88 -17.03
C GLY A 347 9.42 13.59 -15.64
N LYS A 348 9.38 14.52 -14.67
CA LYS A 348 9.98 14.33 -13.34
C LYS A 348 8.92 14.08 -12.27
N CYS A 349 8.64 12.81 -12.02
CA CYS A 349 7.73 12.38 -10.97
C CYS A 349 8.47 11.90 -9.71
N LYS A 350 8.07 12.41 -8.53
CA LYS A 350 8.58 11.96 -7.22
C LYS A 350 7.85 10.74 -6.66
N GLY A 351 6.89 10.20 -7.41
CA GLY A 351 6.07 9.06 -7.04
C GLY A 351 6.91 7.82 -6.80
N LYS A 352 6.47 6.96 -5.87
CA LYS A 352 7.21 5.76 -5.49
C LYS A 352 7.48 4.85 -6.69
N ALA A 353 6.51 4.67 -7.59
CA ALA A 353 6.63 3.80 -8.78
C ALA A 353 7.89 4.07 -9.63
N HIS A 354 8.38 5.32 -9.68
CA HIS A 354 9.56 5.69 -10.47
C HIS A 354 10.88 5.46 -9.72
N LYS A 355 10.84 5.03 -8.46
CA LYS A 355 12.04 4.71 -7.69
C LYS A 355 12.50 3.30 -8.03
N ARG A 356 13.80 3.16 -8.32
CA ARG A 356 14.49 1.86 -8.52
C ARG A 356 14.21 0.86 -7.39
N THR A 357 14.11 1.34 -6.15
CA THR A 357 13.82 0.53 -4.95
C THR A 357 12.38 -0.01 -4.87
N THR A 358 11.52 0.29 -5.84
CA THR A 358 10.12 -0.16 -5.87
C THR A 358 9.70 -0.85 -7.17
N LEU A 359 10.49 -0.73 -8.24
CA LEU A 359 10.24 -1.32 -9.57
C LEU A 359 8.77 -1.22 -10.01
N GLY A 360 8.19 -0.01 -9.98
CA GLY A 360 6.81 0.25 -10.41
C GLY A 360 5.74 0.02 -9.34
N VAL A 361 6.02 -0.69 -8.25
CA VAL A 361 5.05 -0.96 -7.19
C VAL A 361 4.95 0.25 -6.24
N ALA A 362 4.14 1.25 -6.63
CA ALA A 362 3.94 2.47 -5.85
C ALA A 362 3.24 2.27 -4.49
N GLY A 363 2.52 1.16 -4.33
CA GLY A 363 1.63 0.86 -3.21
C GLY A 363 2.31 0.28 -1.97
N ARG A 364 1.48 -0.18 -1.03
CA ARG A 364 1.95 -0.93 0.15
C ARG A 364 2.40 -2.32 -0.30
N ARG A 365 3.65 -2.69 -0.01
CA ARG A 365 4.19 -4.04 -0.27
C ARG A 365 3.60 -5.09 0.66
N VAL A 366 3.15 -4.68 1.83
CA VAL A 366 2.50 -5.53 2.82
C VAL A 366 1.04 -5.17 2.87
N LEU A 367 0.19 -6.11 2.50
CA LEU A 367 -1.25 -5.92 2.48
C LEU A 367 -1.87 -6.84 3.51
N VAL A 368 -2.52 -6.24 4.50
CA VAL A 368 -3.17 -6.94 5.60
C VAL A 368 -4.64 -6.56 5.59
N SER A 369 -5.51 -7.56 5.64
CA SER A 369 -6.94 -7.32 5.76
C SER A 369 -7.27 -6.74 7.13
N ARG A 370 -8.26 -5.83 7.18
CA ARG A 370 -8.62 -5.13 8.42
C ARG A 370 -9.06 -6.07 9.55
N LYS A 371 -9.69 -7.19 9.19
CA LYS A 371 -10.21 -8.20 10.13
C LYS A 371 -9.25 -9.39 10.32
N TRP A 372 -7.96 -9.17 10.08
CA TRP A 372 -6.95 -10.23 10.14
C TRP A 372 -6.69 -10.75 11.56
N SER A 373 -6.64 -9.90 12.57
CA SER A 373 -6.32 -10.30 13.95
C SER A 373 -7.35 -9.87 14.98
N GLY A 374 -8.36 -9.07 14.62
CA GLY A 374 -9.22 -8.39 15.60
C GLY A 374 -8.56 -7.17 16.26
N LYS A 375 -7.23 -7.16 16.32
CA LYS A 375 -6.41 -6.15 17.00
C LYS A 375 -6.41 -4.78 16.30
N SER A 376 -6.47 -3.74 17.11
CA SER A 376 -6.25 -2.35 16.72
C SER A 376 -4.76 -2.01 16.59
N LEU A 377 -4.45 -0.81 16.07
CA LEU A 377 -3.08 -0.30 16.05
C LEU A 377 -2.51 -0.07 17.46
N ALA A 378 -3.37 0.29 18.43
CA ALA A 378 -3.01 0.46 19.82
C ALA A 378 -2.61 -0.90 20.43
N ASP A 379 -3.40 -1.94 20.18
CA ASP A 379 -3.11 -3.32 20.63
C ASP A 379 -1.77 -3.79 20.06
N HIS A 380 -1.55 -3.61 18.75
CA HIS A 380 -0.26 -3.94 18.13
C HIS A 380 0.92 -3.10 18.65
N LYS A 381 0.68 -1.86 19.12
CA LYS A 381 1.71 -1.06 19.79
C LYS A 381 2.00 -1.61 21.18
N HIS A 382 0.96 -2.00 21.93
CA HIS A 382 1.09 -2.63 23.24
C HIS A 382 1.81 -3.97 23.14
N ASP A 383 1.40 -4.88 22.25
CA ASP A 383 2.05 -6.17 22.02
C ASP A 383 3.54 -6.02 21.72
N ARG A 384 3.92 -5.07 20.85
CA ARG A 384 5.33 -4.80 20.54
C ARG A 384 6.08 -4.28 21.76
N LYS A 385 5.48 -3.41 22.57
CA LYS A 385 6.09 -2.89 23.80
C LYS A 385 6.31 -4.04 24.80
N THR A 386 5.31 -4.88 24.99
CA THR A 386 5.37 -6.05 25.87
C THR A 386 6.43 -7.04 25.40
N PHE A 387 6.47 -7.36 24.10
CA PHE A 387 7.51 -8.22 23.52
C PHE A 387 8.92 -7.68 23.76
N VAL A 388 9.16 -6.38 23.46
CA VAL A 388 10.49 -5.77 23.68
C VAL A 388 10.85 -5.78 25.15
N ARG A 389 9.90 -5.46 26.05
CA ARG A 389 10.12 -5.52 27.50
C ARG A 389 10.48 -6.92 27.96
N GLN A 390 9.78 -7.95 27.48
CA GLN A 390 10.08 -9.34 27.81
C GLN A 390 11.46 -9.75 27.31
N LEU A 391 11.78 -9.47 26.04
CA LEU A 391 13.07 -9.81 25.45
C LEU A 391 14.25 -9.16 26.19
N LEU A 392 14.09 -7.89 26.59
CA LEU A 392 15.10 -7.19 27.40
C LEU A 392 15.22 -7.81 28.80
N ALA A 393 14.09 -8.14 29.44
CA ALA A 393 14.07 -8.77 30.75
C ALA A 393 14.73 -10.17 30.73
N ASP A 394 14.55 -10.94 29.65
CA ASP A 394 15.14 -12.27 29.48
C ASP A 394 16.69 -12.24 29.48
N VAL A 395 17.28 -11.12 29.07
CA VAL A 395 18.74 -10.88 29.13
C VAL A 395 19.17 -10.02 30.31
N GLY A 396 18.27 -9.81 31.28
CA GLY A 396 18.54 -9.07 32.52
C GLY A 396 18.54 -7.54 32.39
N ILE A 397 18.16 -6.99 31.23
CA ILE A 397 18.04 -5.54 31.04
C ILE A 397 16.68 -5.11 31.59
N LYS A 398 16.69 -4.43 32.74
CA LYS A 398 15.49 -3.87 33.35
C LYS A 398 15.27 -2.44 32.86
N PRO A 399 14.03 -2.05 32.52
CA PRO A 399 13.74 -0.64 32.30
C PRO A 399 14.05 0.16 33.57
N GLU A 400 14.55 1.38 33.39
CA GLU A 400 14.71 2.33 34.49
C GLU A 400 13.37 2.49 35.23
N ASP A 401 13.41 2.60 36.56
CA ASP A 401 12.20 2.77 37.36
C ASP A 401 11.40 3.97 36.86
N GLU A 402 10.14 3.76 36.44
CA GLU A 402 9.27 4.86 36.06
C GLU A 402 9.07 5.77 37.30
N PRO A 403 9.39 7.07 37.23
CA PRO A 403 9.23 7.97 38.37
C PRO A 403 7.77 7.98 38.80
N LYS A 404 7.51 7.57 40.04
CA LYS A 404 6.16 7.29 40.57
C LYS A 404 5.27 8.54 40.70
N ARG A 405 5.82 9.74 40.53
CA ARG A 405 5.11 11.02 40.55
C ARG A 405 5.72 11.96 39.53
N LEU A 406 4.95 12.30 38.51
CA LEU A 406 5.28 13.30 37.50
C LEU A 406 4.29 14.44 37.61
N VAL A 407 4.79 15.67 37.56
CA VAL A 407 3.98 16.88 37.33
C VAL A 407 4.35 17.39 35.95
N TRP A 408 3.38 17.47 35.05
CA TRP A 408 3.57 17.99 33.71
C TRP A 408 3.21 19.48 33.71
N ASN A 409 4.16 20.32 33.29
CA ASN A 409 3.94 21.75 33.11
C ASN A 409 4.22 22.11 31.64
N ASN A 410 3.45 23.06 31.10
CA ASN A 410 3.72 23.60 29.77
C ASN A 410 5.00 24.42 29.79
N VAL A 411 5.90 24.14 28.85
CA VAL A 411 7.14 24.89 28.66
C VAL A 411 6.84 26.23 27.99
N GLN A 412 7.38 27.31 28.54
CA GLN A 412 7.31 28.64 27.92
C GLN A 412 8.54 28.90 27.03
N PRO A 413 8.42 29.71 25.95
CA PRO A 413 9.58 30.14 25.18
C PRO A 413 10.63 30.82 26.07
N GLY A 414 11.85 30.26 26.13
CA GLY A 414 12.95 30.78 26.96
C GLY A 414 13.02 30.23 28.39
N ASP A 415 12.24 29.19 28.73
CA ASP A 415 12.31 28.54 30.05
C ASP A 415 13.76 28.04 30.33
N PRO A 416 14.43 28.56 31.38
CA PRO A 416 15.81 28.19 31.70
C PRO A 416 15.96 26.74 32.16
N ASN A 417 14.86 26.08 32.53
CA ASN A 417 14.85 24.67 32.93
C ASN A 417 14.78 23.73 31.72
N VAL A 418 14.59 24.26 30.51
CA VAL A 418 14.55 23.46 29.29
C VAL A 418 15.92 23.50 28.61
N PRO A 419 16.60 22.35 28.49
CA PRO A 419 17.87 22.29 27.79
C PRO A 419 17.76 22.84 26.36
N PRO A 420 18.83 23.45 25.82
CA PRO A 420 18.85 23.90 24.44
C PRO A 420 18.44 22.78 23.48
N ARG A 421 17.74 23.12 22.40
CA ARG A 421 17.25 22.13 21.41
C ARG A 421 18.34 21.18 20.91
N ALA A 422 19.56 21.67 20.71
CA ALA A 422 20.70 20.85 20.31
C ALA A 422 21.02 19.76 21.34
N HIS A 423 20.96 20.08 22.64
CA HIS A 423 21.16 19.12 23.72
C HIS A 423 20.03 18.08 23.75
N LEU A 424 18.76 18.51 23.68
CA LEU A 424 17.62 17.58 23.62
C LEU A 424 17.73 16.60 22.43
N LEU A 425 18.13 17.10 21.26
CA LEU A 425 18.35 16.27 20.08
C LEU A 425 19.50 15.28 20.27
N LEU A 426 20.63 15.70 20.85
CA LEU A 426 21.77 14.82 21.12
C LEU A 426 21.41 13.75 22.16
N SER A 427 20.70 14.11 23.22
CA SER A 427 20.22 13.17 24.24
C SER A 427 19.25 12.15 23.65
N ALA A 428 18.29 12.58 22.83
CA ALA A 428 17.37 11.67 22.13
C ALA A 428 18.10 10.73 21.14
N VAL A 429 19.15 11.21 20.47
CA VAL A 429 20.00 10.37 19.59
C VAL A 429 20.79 9.35 20.41
N ALA A 430 21.38 9.75 21.53
CA ALA A 430 22.13 8.87 22.43
C ALA A 430 21.22 7.80 23.02
N GLU A 431 20.04 8.17 23.51
CA GLU A 431 19.02 7.24 24.02
C GLU A 431 18.59 6.23 22.94
N ARG A 432 18.29 6.71 21.73
CA ARG A 432 17.93 5.83 20.62
C ARG A 432 19.05 4.87 20.23
N ARG A 433 20.31 5.30 20.30
CA ARG A 433 21.48 4.44 20.06
C ARG A 433 21.61 3.38 21.15
N ARG A 434 21.46 3.76 22.43
CA ARG A 434 21.44 2.86 23.58
C ARG A 434 20.35 1.78 23.42
N TRP A 435 19.10 2.18 23.22
CA TRP A 435 17.98 1.23 23.03
C TRP A 435 18.21 0.28 21.85
N LYS A 436 18.77 0.78 20.74
CA LYS A 436 19.09 -0.07 19.59
C LYS A 436 20.17 -1.10 19.94
N ALA A 437 21.20 -0.71 20.68
CA ALA A 437 22.26 -1.60 21.12
C ALA A 437 21.73 -2.68 22.08
N GLU A 438 20.95 -2.28 23.10
CA GLU A 438 20.30 -3.18 24.05
C GLU A 438 19.39 -4.19 23.34
N TYR A 439 18.52 -3.74 22.44
CA TYR A 439 17.65 -4.61 21.67
C TYR A 439 18.43 -5.57 20.77
N THR A 440 19.51 -5.10 20.12
CA THR A 440 20.35 -5.94 19.26
C THR A 440 21.09 -7.00 20.09
N ALA A 441 21.64 -6.63 21.24
CA ALA A 441 22.27 -7.56 22.17
C ALA A 441 21.28 -8.62 22.67
N ALA A 442 20.05 -8.22 23.01
CA ALA A 442 19.00 -9.13 23.44
C ALA A 442 18.59 -10.11 22.33
N LEU A 443 18.46 -9.63 21.09
CA LEU A 443 18.21 -10.50 19.93
C LEU A 443 19.34 -11.52 19.71
N LEU A 444 20.59 -11.10 19.81
CA LEU A 444 21.75 -11.98 19.64
C LEU A 444 21.79 -13.07 20.71
N ALA A 445 21.53 -12.73 21.98
CA ALA A 445 21.46 -13.69 23.06
C ALA A 445 20.30 -14.69 22.90
N ALA A 446 19.15 -14.24 22.41
CA ALA A 446 17.97 -15.08 22.19
C ALA A 446 18.08 -16.01 20.97
N SER A 447 18.96 -15.71 20.00
CA SER A 447 19.07 -16.45 18.73
C SER A 447 19.85 -17.77 18.83
N GLY A 448 20.55 -18.04 19.94
CA GLY A 448 21.46 -19.19 20.07
C GLY A 448 22.62 -19.17 19.04
N PRO A 449 23.55 -20.13 19.09
CA PRO A 449 24.59 -20.27 18.06
C PRO A 449 23.94 -20.55 16.68
N PRO A 450 24.46 -19.99 15.57
CA PRO A 450 23.85 -20.17 14.27
C PRO A 450 23.87 -21.64 13.83
N GLU A 451 22.69 -22.21 13.57
CA GLU A 451 22.58 -23.49 12.85
C GLU A 451 23.00 -23.30 11.39
N SER A 452 24.05 -24.00 10.98
CA SER A 452 24.55 -24.06 9.61
C SER A 452 23.64 -24.91 8.73
N SER A 453 22.41 -24.47 8.45
CA SER A 453 21.56 -25.14 7.46
C SER A 453 21.81 -24.57 6.06
N ALA A 454 22.91 -25.00 5.45
CA ALA A 454 23.04 -25.00 4.00
C ALA A 454 22.17 -26.14 3.45
N THR A 455 21.01 -25.82 2.89
CA THR A 455 20.29 -26.77 2.02
C THR A 455 19.91 -26.09 0.72
N HIS A 456 20.69 -26.41 -0.32
CA HIS A 456 20.32 -26.26 -1.73
C HIS A 456 19.10 -27.14 -2.07
N LEU A 457 18.40 -26.80 -3.16
CA LEU A 457 17.30 -27.51 -3.87
C LEU A 457 15.89 -26.96 -3.55
N ALA A 458 14.97 -26.75 -4.49
CA ALA A 458 14.85 -27.15 -5.90
C ALA A 458 14.06 -26.05 -6.67
N ALA A 459 14.49 -25.68 -7.88
CA ALA A 459 13.98 -26.11 -9.21
C ALA A 459 12.65 -25.45 -9.62
#